data_AF-A0A1G3JCC2-F1
#
_entry.id   AF-A0A1G3JCC2-F1
#
_cell.length_a   1.000
_cell.length_b   1.000
_cell.length_c   1.000
_cell.angle_alpha   90.00
_cell.angle_beta   90.00
_cell.angle_gamma   90.00
#
_symmetry.space_group_name_H-M   'P 1'
#
loop_
_entity.id
_entity.type
_entity.pdbx_description
1 polymer ?
#
loop_
_entity_poly.entity_id
_entity_poly.type
_entity_poly.pdbx_seq_one_letter_code
_entity_poly.pdbx_strand_id
1 'polypeptide(L)'
;MADAPTKTFLFLQGPHGPYFAMLAEALRARGHHGLRININGGDKIDWPGDATDYRGTFRNWPLFFDDFVVNNGVTDLILYGDCRPYHASAHGMARLRGLRVHVMEEGYIRPDFLTLQDDGVNGNSTLPLDPQWYLAEAERLSPYEGDQQSIPATFRVRARNTMRNGIASALMRPYFPYYQTHRPHSFLLESIAWCYKLLTRQTETKRSLSVWEEIKGKPYFTLPLQLNSDYQIRIHSPFGNMRAALRFVIKSFARHAPEGVFLLVKRHPLDPGLVAWRQLTRRIAAHYGVGDRVLYLPDWDIAEVVSKSLGVVTVNSTVGTLALNSGKPVVVLGHAVYKVPGVVHQSSLDDFWAAPRQPDLKLYAAFRRVLVDRCLIRGGLLSDEGLALLVANAVERLEKDPSEVLALPRSPRRRQRAMKIVRGDAA
;
A
#
# COMPACT_ATOMS: atom_id res chain seq x y z
N MET A 1 -10.22 -31.91 23.73
CA MET A 1 -9.62 -30.83 22.92
C MET A 1 -9.52 -29.65 23.86
N ALA A 2 -8.33 -29.11 24.11
CA ALA A 2 -8.23 -27.89 24.91
C ALA A 2 -8.93 -26.77 24.12
N ASP A 3 -9.88 -26.07 24.73
CA ASP A 3 -10.49 -24.90 24.10
C ASP A 3 -9.38 -23.92 23.70
N ALA A 4 -9.43 -23.43 22.47
CA ALA A 4 -8.48 -22.42 22.01
C ALA A 4 -8.55 -21.21 22.94
N PRO A 5 -7.42 -20.63 23.36
CA PRO A 5 -7.43 -19.53 24.32
C PRO A 5 -8.23 -18.34 23.79
N THR A 6 -9.14 -17.81 24.61
CA THR A 6 -9.90 -16.60 24.29
C THR A 6 -8.96 -15.43 24.07
N LYS A 7 -8.97 -14.87 22.85
CA LYS A 7 -8.18 -13.70 22.46
C LYS A 7 -8.97 -12.40 22.66
N THR A 8 -8.25 -11.31 22.90
CA THR A 8 -8.80 -9.95 22.97
C THR A 8 -8.17 -9.10 21.88
N PHE A 9 -8.95 -8.83 20.84
CA PHE A 9 -8.54 -8.05 19.67
C PHE A 9 -8.86 -6.57 19.85
N LEU A 10 -7.85 -5.71 19.79
CA LEU A 10 -7.99 -4.26 19.78
C LEU A 10 -7.89 -3.70 18.36
N PHE A 11 -8.96 -3.07 17.89
CA PHE A 11 -9.02 -2.42 16.59
C PHE A 11 -8.69 -0.92 16.70
N LEU A 12 -7.61 -0.48 16.02
CA LEU A 12 -7.37 0.95 15.75
C LEU A 12 -7.89 1.34 14.37
N GLN A 13 -7.70 2.59 13.96
CA GLN A 13 -8.32 3.16 12.76
C GLN A 13 -8.21 2.21 11.55
N GLY A 14 -9.38 1.86 10.97
CA GLY A 14 -9.51 0.88 9.91
C GLY A 14 -9.60 1.46 8.50
N PRO A 15 -9.91 0.61 7.50
CA PRO A 15 -10.38 1.07 6.21
C PRO A 15 -11.76 1.72 6.34
N HIS A 16 -12.08 2.64 5.43
CA HIS A 16 -13.36 3.36 5.44
C HIS A 16 -14.54 2.43 5.18
N GLY A 17 -15.49 2.39 6.10
CA GLY A 17 -16.68 1.54 6.01
C GLY A 17 -16.79 0.50 7.13
N PRO A 18 -17.74 -0.44 7.01
CA PRO A 18 -18.17 -1.28 8.13
C PRO A 18 -17.24 -2.48 8.43
N TYR A 19 -16.21 -2.72 7.62
CA TYR A 19 -15.44 -3.96 7.65
C TYR A 19 -14.88 -4.32 9.04
N PHE A 20 -14.29 -3.37 9.76
CA PHE A 20 -13.73 -3.64 11.09
C PHE A 20 -14.81 -3.95 12.12
N ALA A 21 -15.98 -3.32 12.04
CA ALA A 21 -17.11 -3.65 12.90
C ALA A 21 -17.61 -5.08 12.63
N MET A 22 -17.77 -5.44 11.35
CA MET A 22 -18.17 -6.79 10.94
C MET A 22 -17.15 -7.86 11.39
N LEU A 23 -15.85 -7.57 11.25
CA LEU A 23 -14.79 -8.48 11.68
C LEU A 23 -14.80 -8.67 13.21
N ALA A 24 -14.98 -7.59 13.97
CA ALA A 24 -15.08 -7.67 15.42
C ALA A 24 -16.32 -8.47 15.87
N GLU A 25 -17.47 -8.30 15.22
CA GLU A 25 -18.68 -9.10 15.47
C GLU A 25 -18.46 -10.57 15.17
N ALA A 26 -17.81 -10.90 14.06
CA ALA A 26 -17.51 -12.29 13.69
C ALA A 26 -16.54 -12.96 14.68
N LEU A 27 -15.53 -12.23 15.18
CA LEU A 27 -14.64 -12.73 16.23
C LEU A 27 -15.39 -12.93 17.56
N ARG A 28 -16.28 -11.99 17.93
CA ARG A 28 -17.13 -12.13 19.13
C ARG A 28 -18.06 -13.34 19.05
N ALA A 29 -18.62 -13.61 17.88
CA ALA A 29 -19.45 -14.78 17.64
C ALA A 29 -18.70 -16.11 17.82
N ARG A 30 -17.36 -16.08 17.74
CA ARG A 30 -16.48 -17.23 17.99
C ARG A 30 -15.88 -17.26 19.40
N GLY A 31 -16.40 -16.44 20.32
CA GLY A 31 -16.01 -16.44 21.73
C GLY A 31 -14.79 -15.58 22.06
N HIS A 32 -14.33 -14.73 21.14
CA HIS A 32 -13.27 -13.76 21.38
C HIS A 32 -13.81 -12.39 21.81
N HIS A 33 -12.93 -11.52 22.32
CA HIS A 33 -13.28 -10.12 22.60
C HIS A 33 -12.83 -9.20 21.46
N GLY A 34 -13.68 -8.25 21.09
CA GLY A 34 -13.38 -7.20 20.13
C GLY A 34 -13.51 -5.83 20.79
N LEU A 35 -12.40 -5.09 20.88
CA LEU A 35 -12.31 -3.76 21.48
C LEU A 35 -11.98 -2.71 20.43
N ARG A 36 -12.35 -1.46 20.69
CA ARG A 36 -12.17 -0.36 19.74
C ARG A 36 -11.68 0.89 20.43
N ILE A 37 -10.66 1.52 19.85
CA ILE A 37 -10.32 2.91 20.15
C ILE A 37 -10.61 3.78 18.91
N ASN A 38 -11.47 4.78 19.06
CA ASN A 38 -11.71 5.78 18.03
C ASN A 38 -10.83 7.00 18.29
N ILE A 39 -10.17 7.51 17.24
CA ILE A 39 -9.33 8.71 17.33
C ILE A 39 -9.91 9.91 16.56
N ASN A 40 -11.04 9.72 15.85
CA ASN A 40 -11.75 10.78 15.12
C ASN A 40 -13.22 10.42 14.85
N GLY A 41 -13.99 11.36 14.29
CA GLY A 41 -15.42 11.15 13.98
C GLY A 41 -15.72 10.12 12.90
N GLY A 42 -14.83 9.97 11.91
CA GLY A 42 -14.93 8.93 10.89
C GLY A 42 -14.83 7.52 11.49
N ASP A 43 -13.89 7.34 12.41
CA ASP A 43 -13.75 6.09 13.16
C ASP A 43 -15.01 5.74 13.95
N LYS A 44 -15.64 6.75 14.57
CA LYS A 44 -16.85 6.60 15.38
C LYS A 44 -18.08 6.26 14.54
N ILE A 45 -18.24 6.82 13.33
CA ILE A 45 -19.38 6.48 12.47
C ILE A 45 -19.22 5.13 11.76
N ASP A 46 -17.99 4.69 11.53
CA ASP A 46 -17.68 3.39 10.94
C ASP A 46 -17.78 2.24 11.97
N TRP A 47 -17.92 2.57 13.26
CA TRP A 47 -18.08 1.61 14.36
C TRP A 47 -19.36 1.87 15.17
N PRO A 48 -20.45 1.12 14.93
CA PRO A 48 -21.74 1.37 15.57
C PRO A 48 -21.85 0.86 17.03
N GLY A 49 -20.91 0.03 17.50
CA GLY A 49 -20.95 -0.57 18.83
C GLY A 49 -20.15 0.17 19.89
N ASP A 50 -19.98 -0.47 21.05
CA ASP A 50 -19.18 0.09 22.15
C ASP A 50 -17.71 0.29 21.74
N ALA A 51 -17.19 1.46 22.08
CA ALA A 51 -15.83 1.88 21.77
C ALA A 51 -15.34 2.91 22.79
N THR A 52 -14.02 2.98 22.96
CA THR A 52 -13.38 4.03 23.73
C THR A 52 -12.94 5.16 22.81
N ASP A 53 -13.41 6.37 23.06
CA ASP A 53 -13.05 7.53 22.26
C ASP A 53 -11.81 8.23 22.86
N TYR A 54 -10.67 8.18 22.16
CA TYR A 54 -9.48 8.90 22.57
C TYR A 54 -9.54 10.36 22.14
N ARG A 55 -9.72 11.25 23.12
CA ARG A 55 -9.87 12.69 22.91
C ARG A 55 -8.65 13.50 23.38
N GLY A 56 -7.56 12.83 23.78
CA GLY A 56 -6.33 13.44 24.28
C GLY A 56 -5.34 13.86 23.20
N THR A 57 -4.24 14.49 23.62
CA THR A 57 -3.16 14.90 22.70
C THR A 57 -2.34 13.71 22.21
N PHE A 58 -1.64 13.84 21.08
CA PHE A 58 -0.73 12.77 20.64
C PHE A 58 0.39 12.47 21.65
N ARG A 59 0.82 13.46 22.45
CA ARG A 59 1.84 13.26 23.50
C ARG A 59 1.40 12.25 24.57
N ASN A 60 0.12 12.23 24.92
CA ASN A 60 -0.44 11.34 25.94
C ASN A 60 -0.88 9.98 25.37
N TRP A 61 -0.83 9.82 24.05
CA TRP A 61 -1.27 8.60 23.37
C TRP A 61 -0.53 7.34 23.84
N PRO A 62 0.82 7.32 23.95
CA PRO A 62 1.52 6.11 24.36
C PRO A 62 1.08 5.61 25.73
N LEU A 63 0.95 6.51 26.71
CA LEU A 63 0.53 6.17 28.07
C LEU A 63 -0.91 5.63 28.10
N PHE A 64 -1.83 6.35 27.46
CA PHE A 64 -3.23 5.91 27.36
C PHE A 64 -3.36 4.54 26.71
N PHE A 65 -2.66 4.31 25.59
CA PHE A 65 -2.72 3.04 24.87
C PHE A 65 -2.18 1.89 25.72
N ASP A 66 -1.08 2.14 26.43
CA ASP A 66 -0.45 1.19 27.33
C ASP A 66 -1.37 0.77 28.48
N ASP A 67 -1.97 1.74 29.17
CA ASP A 67 -2.95 1.52 30.23
C ASP A 67 -4.17 0.76 29.70
N PHE A 68 -4.66 1.13 28.51
CA PHE A 68 -5.80 0.48 27.87
C PHE A 68 -5.50 -1.00 27.60
N VAL A 69 -4.34 -1.31 27.05
CA VAL A 69 -3.90 -2.69 26.76
C VAL A 69 -3.88 -3.53 28.02
N VAL A 70 -3.30 -3.00 29.11
CA VAL A 70 -3.19 -3.71 30.39
C VAL A 70 -4.56 -3.93 31.03
N ASN A 71 -5.36 -2.87 31.15
CA ASN A 71 -6.64 -2.92 31.85
C ASN A 71 -7.67 -3.81 31.17
N ASN A 72 -7.54 -4.02 29.86
CA ASN A 72 -8.48 -4.83 29.08
C ASN A 72 -7.89 -6.19 28.65
N GLY A 73 -6.67 -6.54 29.07
CA GLY A 73 -6.04 -7.80 28.72
C GLY A 73 -5.96 -8.04 27.20
N VAL A 74 -5.57 -7.01 26.44
CA VAL A 74 -5.44 -7.11 24.98
C VAL A 74 -4.36 -8.13 24.63
N THR A 75 -4.61 -9.00 23.65
CA THR A 75 -3.65 -9.99 23.14
C THR A 75 -3.19 -9.67 21.72
N ASP A 76 -4.08 -9.06 20.93
CA ASP A 76 -3.90 -8.84 19.50
C ASP A 76 -4.28 -7.41 19.13
N LEU A 77 -3.44 -6.72 18.37
CA LEU A 77 -3.66 -5.38 17.84
C LEU A 77 -3.94 -5.46 16.34
N ILE A 78 -5.07 -4.90 15.88
CA ILE A 78 -5.44 -4.85 14.46
C ILE A 78 -5.35 -3.39 13.96
N LEU A 79 -4.55 -3.19 12.90
CA LEU A 79 -4.26 -1.89 12.30
C LEU A 79 -4.57 -1.90 10.80
N TYR A 80 -4.92 -0.75 10.23
CA TYR A 80 -4.92 -0.56 8.77
C TYR A 80 -3.87 0.47 8.34
N GLY A 81 -2.75 -0.05 7.82
CA GLY A 81 -1.49 0.67 7.60
C GLY A 81 -0.74 0.93 8.90
N ASP A 82 0.53 0.58 8.98
CA ASP A 82 1.39 0.69 10.18
C ASP A 82 2.08 2.07 10.34
N CYS A 83 2.12 2.87 9.28
CA CYS A 83 2.88 4.13 9.26
C CYS A 83 2.13 5.37 9.77
N ARG A 84 0.84 5.26 10.12
CA ARG A 84 0.07 6.39 10.67
C ARG A 84 0.59 6.74 12.08
N PRO A 85 0.62 8.01 12.52
CA PRO A 85 1.30 8.37 13.77
C PRO A 85 0.81 7.58 15.00
N TYR A 86 -0.51 7.48 15.16
CA TYR A 86 -1.14 6.69 16.24
C TYR A 86 -0.84 5.19 16.11
N HIS A 87 -0.79 4.66 14.89
CA HIS A 87 -0.52 3.26 14.61
C HIS A 87 0.95 2.91 14.86
N ALA A 88 1.89 3.70 14.35
CA ALA A 88 3.32 3.50 14.55
C ALA A 88 3.69 3.53 16.04
N SER A 89 3.09 4.46 16.80
CA SER A 89 3.26 4.52 18.26
C SER A 89 2.66 3.29 18.96
N ALA A 90 1.43 2.90 18.62
CA ALA A 90 0.77 1.75 19.21
C ALA A 90 1.50 0.44 18.85
N HIS A 91 2.00 0.31 17.63
CA HIS A 91 2.77 -0.81 17.13
C HIS A 91 4.07 -1.01 17.91
N GLY A 92 4.82 0.08 18.15
CA GLY A 92 6.02 0.04 18.97
C GLY A 92 5.74 -0.44 20.40
N MET A 93 4.69 0.09 21.04
CA MET A 93 4.28 -0.32 22.39
C MET A 93 3.79 -1.76 22.44
N ALA A 94 3.01 -2.17 21.43
CA ALA A 94 2.50 -3.54 21.29
C ALA A 94 3.64 -4.56 21.22
N ARG A 95 4.69 -4.28 20.43
CA ARG A 95 5.90 -5.12 20.37
C ARG A 95 6.60 -5.24 21.72
N LEU A 96 6.73 -4.13 22.47
CA LEU A 96 7.35 -4.15 23.80
C LEU A 96 6.57 -5.00 24.81
N ARG A 97 5.25 -5.08 24.64
CA ARG A 97 4.35 -5.89 25.47
C ARG A 97 4.17 -7.34 24.98
N GLY A 98 4.81 -7.72 23.87
CA GLY A 98 4.63 -9.05 23.28
C GLY A 98 3.22 -9.30 22.70
N LEU A 99 2.48 -8.23 22.38
CA LEU A 99 1.21 -8.32 21.67
C LEU A 99 1.45 -8.81 20.24
N ARG A 100 0.53 -9.61 19.71
CA ARG A 100 0.49 -9.91 18.27
C ARG A 100 -0.04 -8.68 17.55
N VAL A 101 0.57 -8.31 16.44
CA VAL A 101 0.12 -7.16 15.65
C VAL A 101 -0.25 -7.64 14.27
N HIS A 102 -1.47 -7.35 13.87
CA HIS A 102 -2.05 -7.70 12.58
C HIS A 102 -2.23 -6.43 11.79
N VAL A 103 -1.47 -6.29 10.71
CA VAL A 103 -1.50 -5.10 9.89
C VAL A 103 -2.20 -5.42 8.58
N MET A 104 -3.32 -4.75 8.37
CA MET A 104 -4.06 -4.77 7.13
C MET A 104 -3.60 -3.66 6.21
N GLU A 105 -3.60 -3.93 4.91
CA GLU A 105 -3.41 -2.93 3.87
C GLU A 105 -4.13 -3.37 2.60
N GLU A 106 -4.30 -2.47 1.65
CA GLU A 106 -4.61 -2.82 0.28
C GLU A 106 -3.76 -4.00 -0.22
N GLY A 107 -4.36 -4.89 -1.00
CA GLY A 107 -3.72 -6.12 -1.44
C GLY A 107 -2.45 -5.89 -2.26
N TYR A 108 -1.40 -6.68 -1.97
CA TYR A 108 -0.21 -6.78 -2.83
C TYR A 108 -0.53 -7.35 -4.21
N ILE A 109 -1.55 -8.20 -4.29
CA ILE A 109 -2.12 -8.75 -5.52
C ILE A 109 -3.57 -8.27 -5.58
N ARG A 110 -3.97 -7.67 -6.70
CA ARG A 110 -5.29 -7.05 -6.89
C ARG A 110 -5.98 -7.66 -8.11
N PRO A 111 -7.34 -7.63 -8.18
CA PRO A 111 -8.25 -6.95 -7.26
C PRO A 111 -8.76 -7.78 -6.06
N ASP A 112 -8.55 -9.10 -6.06
CA ASP A 112 -9.36 -10.02 -5.24
C ASP A 112 -8.83 -10.26 -3.82
N PHE A 113 -7.76 -9.58 -3.41
CA PHE A 113 -7.14 -9.76 -2.11
C PHE A 113 -6.96 -8.46 -1.34
N LEU A 114 -7.06 -8.57 -0.02
CA LEU A 114 -6.53 -7.60 0.93
C LEU A 114 -5.29 -8.20 1.61
N THR A 115 -4.35 -7.35 1.98
CA THR A 115 -3.19 -7.77 2.77
C THR A 115 -3.62 -7.83 4.24
N LEU A 116 -3.34 -8.96 4.90
CA LEU A 116 -3.37 -9.15 6.35
C LEU A 116 -2.06 -9.86 6.72
N GLN A 117 -1.13 -9.10 7.29
CA GLN A 117 0.20 -9.59 7.60
C GLN A 117 0.53 -9.37 9.07
N ASP A 118 1.23 -10.33 9.67
CA ASP A 118 1.78 -10.18 11.00
C ASP A 118 2.90 -9.13 11.02
N ASP A 119 2.84 -8.29 12.04
CA ASP A 119 3.84 -7.33 12.50
C ASP A 119 4.14 -6.14 11.56
N GLY A 120 4.08 -6.27 10.25
CA GLY A 120 4.35 -5.15 9.35
C GLY A 120 4.01 -5.42 7.90
N VAL A 121 3.71 -4.35 7.16
CA VAL A 121 3.37 -4.41 5.73
C VAL A 121 4.30 -3.54 4.90
N ASN A 122 4.28 -3.72 3.58
CA ASN A 122 5.05 -2.92 2.64
C ASN A 122 6.55 -2.90 2.98
N GLY A 123 7.13 -1.72 3.23
CA GLY A 123 8.55 -1.60 3.56
C GLY A 123 8.91 -2.04 4.98
N ASN A 124 7.92 -2.27 5.85
CA ASN A 124 8.10 -2.87 7.18
C ASN A 124 7.80 -4.37 7.21
N SER A 125 7.46 -4.96 6.06
CA SER A 125 7.21 -6.40 5.95
C SER A 125 8.43 -7.19 6.41
N THR A 126 8.17 -8.28 7.13
CA THR A 126 9.18 -9.20 7.66
C THR A 126 9.57 -10.30 6.68
N LEU A 127 8.95 -10.33 5.50
CA LEU A 127 9.29 -11.28 4.43
C LEU A 127 10.73 -11.08 3.94
N PRO A 128 11.52 -12.15 3.78
CA PRO A 128 12.88 -12.04 3.28
C PRO A 128 12.88 -11.72 1.79
N LEU A 129 13.89 -10.98 1.31
CA LEU A 129 14.16 -10.80 -0.12
C LEU A 129 15.10 -11.90 -0.65
N ASP A 130 14.93 -13.13 -0.16
CA ASP A 130 15.75 -14.30 -0.53
C ASP A 130 14.98 -15.18 -1.53
N PRO A 131 15.46 -15.29 -2.78
CA PRO A 131 14.82 -16.13 -3.80
C PRO A 131 14.69 -17.60 -3.41
N GLN A 132 15.72 -18.16 -2.75
CA GLN A 132 15.74 -19.58 -2.42
C GLN A 132 14.74 -19.91 -1.32
N TRP A 133 14.53 -18.99 -0.39
CA TRP A 133 13.51 -19.11 0.64
C TRP A 133 12.10 -19.24 0.01
N TYR A 134 11.77 -18.43 -0.99
CA TYR A 134 10.47 -18.52 -1.67
C TYR A 134 10.28 -19.82 -2.43
N LEU A 135 11.31 -20.32 -3.10
CA LEU A 135 11.25 -21.60 -3.82
C LEU A 135 11.00 -22.75 -2.85
N ALA A 136 11.79 -22.83 -1.76
CA ALA A 136 11.65 -23.87 -0.75
C ALA A 136 10.30 -23.81 -0.02
N GLU A 137 9.81 -22.61 0.28
CA GLU A 137 8.54 -22.45 0.99
C GLU A 137 7.35 -22.77 0.08
N ALA A 138 7.43 -22.39 -1.20
CA ALA A 138 6.39 -22.73 -2.16
C ALA A 138 6.19 -24.24 -2.29
N GLU A 139 7.24 -25.05 -2.25
CA GLU A 139 7.16 -26.52 -2.34
C GLU A 139 6.28 -27.15 -1.25
N ARG A 140 6.17 -26.51 -0.08
CA ARG A 140 5.36 -26.99 1.06
C ARG A 140 3.88 -26.62 0.98
N LEU A 141 3.55 -25.64 0.15
CA LEU A 141 2.18 -25.12 0.02
C LEU A 141 1.43 -25.89 -1.06
N SER A 142 0.10 -25.82 -1.10
CA SER A 142 -0.67 -26.37 -2.22
C SER A 142 -0.57 -25.45 -3.45
N PRO A 143 -0.71 -25.99 -4.68
CA PRO A 143 -0.92 -25.19 -5.89
C PRO A 143 -1.98 -24.13 -5.69
N TYR A 144 -1.59 -22.87 -5.95
CA TYR A 144 -2.54 -21.78 -6.04
C TYR A 144 -3.21 -21.86 -7.41
N GLU A 145 -4.48 -22.27 -7.43
CA GLU A 145 -5.31 -22.24 -8.62
C GLU A 145 -5.78 -20.80 -8.85
N GLY A 146 -5.11 -20.11 -9.77
CA GLY A 146 -5.26 -18.67 -10.01
C GLY A 146 -6.53 -18.24 -10.73
N ASP A 147 -7.56 -19.09 -10.80
CA ASP A 147 -8.76 -18.88 -11.61
C ASP A 147 -10.03 -18.84 -10.74
N GLN A 148 -9.98 -18.00 -9.70
CA GLN A 148 -11.15 -17.72 -8.87
C GLN A 148 -11.92 -16.53 -9.43
N GLN A 149 -13.25 -16.60 -9.35
CA GLN A 149 -14.15 -15.54 -9.84
C GLN A 149 -13.75 -14.17 -9.25
N SER A 150 -13.72 -13.14 -10.11
CA SER A 150 -13.33 -11.81 -9.63
C SER A 150 -14.38 -11.24 -8.67
N ILE A 151 -13.92 -10.60 -7.61
CA ILE A 151 -14.76 -10.01 -6.59
C ILE A 151 -15.37 -8.72 -7.13
N PRO A 152 -16.72 -8.57 -7.07
CA PRO A 152 -17.37 -7.35 -7.50
C PRO A 152 -16.82 -6.15 -6.72
N ALA A 153 -16.43 -5.09 -7.43
CA ALA A 153 -15.89 -3.88 -6.83
C ALA A 153 -16.52 -2.64 -7.46
N THR A 154 -17.24 -1.86 -6.64
CA THR A 154 -17.86 -0.63 -7.13
C THR A 154 -17.20 0.61 -6.53
N PHE A 155 -16.61 1.46 -7.38
CA PHE A 155 -15.99 2.72 -6.95
C PHE A 155 -16.95 3.63 -6.17
N ARG A 156 -18.26 3.59 -6.47
CA ARG A 156 -19.30 4.34 -5.75
C ARG A 156 -19.34 4.01 -4.26
N VAL A 157 -19.14 2.74 -3.88
CA VAL A 157 -19.09 2.32 -2.47
C VAL A 157 -17.89 2.95 -1.79
N ARG A 158 -16.71 2.91 -2.44
CA ARG A 158 -15.49 3.57 -1.94
C ARG A 158 -15.69 5.06 -1.70
N ALA A 159 -16.27 5.74 -2.69
CA ALA A 159 -16.52 7.17 -2.64
C ALA A 159 -17.50 7.52 -1.51
N ARG A 160 -18.61 6.79 -1.39
CA ARG A 160 -19.62 6.97 -0.31
C ARG A 160 -18.98 6.80 1.07
N ASN A 161 -18.27 5.70 1.31
CA ASN A 161 -17.69 5.41 2.62
C ASN A 161 -16.60 6.44 2.97
N THR A 162 -15.75 6.81 2.01
CA THR A 162 -14.71 7.83 2.20
C THR A 162 -15.32 9.20 2.49
N MET A 163 -16.40 9.56 1.80
CA MET A 163 -17.10 10.83 2.01
C MET A 163 -17.80 10.86 3.37
N ARG A 164 -18.50 9.78 3.75
CA ARG A 164 -19.12 9.61 5.07
C ARG A 164 -18.09 9.78 6.19
N ASN A 165 -16.98 9.05 6.11
CA ASN A 165 -15.89 9.10 7.09
C ASN A 165 -15.26 10.50 7.18
N GLY A 166 -14.98 11.12 6.02
CA GLY A 166 -14.37 12.45 5.95
C GLY A 166 -15.26 13.57 6.50
N ILE A 167 -16.56 13.54 6.17
CA ILE A 167 -17.55 14.49 6.70
C ILE A 167 -17.71 14.32 8.21
N ALA A 168 -17.86 13.08 8.69
CA ALA A 168 -17.97 12.82 10.13
C ALA A 168 -16.71 13.28 10.89
N SER A 169 -15.52 13.04 10.33
CA SER A 169 -14.26 13.53 10.89
C SER A 169 -14.19 15.06 10.98
N ALA A 170 -14.77 15.77 10.01
CA ALA A 170 -14.83 17.23 9.99
C ALA A 170 -15.88 17.77 10.98
N LEU A 171 -17.11 17.22 10.96
CA LEU A 171 -18.21 17.67 11.83
C LEU A 171 -17.95 17.38 13.31
N MET A 172 -17.33 16.24 13.63
CA MET A 172 -17.01 15.86 15.00
C MET A 172 -15.64 16.38 15.45
N ARG A 173 -15.05 17.33 14.73
CA ARG A 173 -13.79 17.96 15.11
C ARG A 173 -13.80 18.57 16.52
N PRO A 174 -14.88 19.24 16.98
CA PRO A 174 -14.96 19.72 18.37
C PRO A 174 -14.99 18.59 19.40
N TYR A 175 -15.50 17.41 19.03
CA TYR A 175 -15.52 16.23 19.90
C TYR A 175 -14.14 15.56 19.98
N PHE A 176 -13.36 15.57 18.88
CA PHE A 176 -11.98 15.10 18.80
C PHE A 176 -10.98 16.25 18.57
N PRO A 177 -10.78 17.15 19.55
CA PRO A 177 -10.13 18.45 19.33
C PRO A 177 -8.65 18.32 18.93
N TYR A 178 -7.94 17.30 19.43
CA TYR A 178 -6.50 17.13 19.19
C TYR A 178 -6.15 16.14 18.09
N TYR A 179 -7.15 15.54 17.42
CA TYR A 179 -6.88 14.64 16.30
C TYR A 179 -6.07 15.39 15.23
N GLN A 180 -5.08 14.76 14.62
CA GLN A 180 -4.42 15.33 13.44
C GLN A 180 -4.50 14.32 12.32
N THR A 181 -5.06 14.75 11.18
CA THR A 181 -5.18 13.87 10.02
C THR A 181 -3.80 13.52 9.51
N HIS A 182 -3.62 12.25 9.14
CA HIS A 182 -2.42 11.77 8.47
C HIS A 182 -2.36 12.22 6.99
N ARG A 183 -3.47 12.72 6.44
CA ARG A 183 -3.57 13.19 5.05
C ARG A 183 -2.90 14.55 4.88
N PRO A 184 -2.11 14.76 3.80
CA PRO A 184 -1.38 16.00 3.57
C PRO A 184 -2.25 17.16 3.09
N HIS A 185 -3.44 16.90 2.54
CA HIS A 185 -4.37 17.93 2.07
C HIS A 185 -5.64 17.89 2.91
N SER A 186 -6.29 19.04 3.06
CA SER A 186 -7.59 19.10 3.73
C SER A 186 -8.64 18.36 2.91
N PHE A 187 -9.59 17.72 3.61
CA PHE A 187 -10.68 16.98 2.96
C PHE A 187 -11.47 17.87 1.98
N LEU A 188 -11.71 19.13 2.34
CA LEU A 188 -12.39 20.10 1.48
C LEU A 188 -11.65 20.36 0.16
N LEU A 189 -10.33 20.52 0.21
CA LEU A 189 -9.52 20.72 -1.00
C LEU A 189 -9.53 19.48 -1.89
N GLU A 190 -9.45 18.27 -1.31
CA GLU A 190 -9.61 17.02 -2.05
C GLU A 190 -10.99 16.94 -2.72
N SER A 191 -12.07 17.29 -2.02
CA SER A 191 -13.43 17.30 -2.56
C SER A 191 -13.59 18.27 -3.73
N ILE A 192 -13.11 19.50 -3.60
CA ILE A 192 -13.15 20.50 -4.68
C ILE A 192 -12.38 19.98 -5.91
N ALA A 193 -11.20 19.39 -5.70
CA ALA A 193 -10.41 18.83 -6.79
C ALA A 193 -11.10 17.65 -7.48
N TRP A 194 -11.77 16.77 -6.74
CA TRP A 194 -12.62 15.72 -7.32
C TRP A 194 -13.79 16.29 -8.13
N CYS A 195 -14.47 17.34 -7.65
CA CYS A 195 -15.51 18.04 -8.41
C CYS A 195 -14.95 18.61 -9.72
N TYR A 196 -13.81 19.31 -9.67
CA TYR A 196 -13.14 19.84 -10.85
C TYR A 196 -12.75 18.74 -11.86
N LYS A 197 -12.26 17.59 -11.38
CA LYS A 197 -11.94 16.42 -12.22
C LYS A 197 -13.18 15.87 -12.93
N LEU A 198 -14.33 15.82 -12.24
CA LEU A 198 -15.60 15.40 -12.86
C LEU A 198 -16.04 16.39 -13.95
N LEU A 199 -15.92 17.69 -13.69
CA LEU A 199 -16.26 18.75 -14.66
C LEU A 199 -15.35 18.71 -15.91
N THR A 200 -14.09 18.33 -15.75
CA THR A 200 -13.10 18.28 -16.85
C THR A 200 -12.94 16.90 -17.49
N ARG A 201 -13.75 15.91 -17.07
CA ARG A 201 -13.61 14.50 -17.48
C ARG A 201 -13.59 14.31 -18.99
N GLN A 202 -14.52 14.92 -19.73
CA GLN A 202 -14.57 14.73 -21.19
C GLN A 202 -13.30 15.22 -21.89
N THR A 203 -12.77 16.36 -21.47
CA THR A 203 -11.52 16.91 -21.99
C THR A 203 -10.33 16.00 -21.64
N GLU A 204 -10.30 15.43 -20.43
CA GLU A 204 -9.27 14.47 -20.05
C GLU A 204 -9.35 13.17 -20.85
N THR A 205 -10.56 12.64 -21.10
CA THR A 205 -10.77 11.43 -21.91
C THR A 205 -10.29 11.64 -23.35
N LYS A 206 -10.70 12.73 -24.01
CA LYS A 206 -10.26 13.04 -25.39
C LYS A 206 -8.73 13.19 -25.47
N ARG A 207 -8.12 13.89 -24.50
CA ARG A 207 -6.67 14.04 -24.44
C ARG A 207 -5.95 12.72 -24.20
N SER A 208 -6.51 11.86 -23.36
CA SER A 208 -5.89 10.58 -23.06
C SER A 208 -5.98 9.62 -24.24
N LEU A 209 -7.09 9.63 -24.97
CA LEU A 209 -7.23 8.91 -26.24
C LEU A 209 -6.16 9.36 -27.25
N SER A 210 -5.98 10.68 -27.44
CA SER A 210 -4.96 11.19 -28.35
C SER A 210 -3.54 10.75 -27.97
N VAL A 211 -3.17 10.82 -26.68
CA VAL A 211 -1.85 10.36 -26.20
C VAL A 211 -1.72 8.84 -26.36
N TRP A 212 -2.80 8.09 -26.13
CA TRP A 212 -2.80 6.64 -26.28
C TRP A 212 -2.60 6.21 -27.74
N GLU A 213 -3.36 6.80 -28.66
CA GLU A 213 -3.22 6.53 -30.10
C GLU A 213 -1.81 6.84 -30.61
N GLU A 214 -1.17 7.88 -30.06
CA GLU A 214 0.20 8.26 -30.40
C GLU A 214 1.24 7.22 -29.94
N ILE A 215 1.04 6.59 -28.78
CA ILE A 215 2.07 5.77 -28.10
C ILE A 215 1.82 4.26 -28.20
N LYS A 216 0.59 3.80 -28.39
CA LYS A 216 0.22 2.37 -28.29
C LYS A 216 0.97 1.44 -29.24
N GLY A 217 1.50 1.96 -30.35
CA GLY A 217 2.29 1.23 -31.34
C GLY A 217 3.80 1.49 -31.27
N LYS A 218 4.27 2.30 -30.31
CA LYS A 218 5.68 2.66 -30.16
C LYS A 218 6.31 1.91 -28.98
N PRO A 219 7.64 1.71 -28.96
CA PRO A 219 8.31 1.15 -27.79
C PRO A 219 8.35 2.17 -26.64
N TYR A 220 7.78 1.82 -25.49
CA TYR A 220 7.80 2.71 -24.32
C TYR A 220 7.98 1.97 -22.99
N PHE A 221 8.57 2.65 -22.02
CA PHE A 221 8.54 2.28 -20.61
C PHE A 221 7.41 3.02 -19.89
N THR A 222 6.86 2.41 -18.85
CA THR A 222 5.78 3.02 -18.04
C THR A 222 6.30 3.47 -16.68
N LEU A 223 5.98 4.70 -16.30
CA LEU A 223 6.15 5.23 -14.94
C LEU A 223 4.77 5.55 -14.35
N PRO A 224 4.16 4.65 -13.54
CA PRO A 224 2.96 4.97 -12.78
C PRO A 224 3.30 5.93 -11.64
N LEU A 225 2.59 7.07 -11.60
CA LEU A 225 2.64 7.99 -10.47
C LEU A 225 1.92 7.39 -9.26
N GLN A 226 2.46 7.63 -8.07
CA GLN A 226 1.85 7.31 -6.78
C GLN A 226 1.38 8.60 -6.09
N LEU A 227 0.45 8.46 -5.14
CA LEU A 227 -0.04 9.61 -4.36
C LEU A 227 1.07 10.14 -3.44
N ASN A 228 1.25 11.45 -3.37
CA ASN A 228 2.19 12.06 -2.42
C ASN A 228 1.81 11.81 -0.95
N SER A 229 0.53 11.51 -0.70
CA SER A 229 0.01 11.13 0.61
C SER A 229 0.38 9.71 1.04
N ASP A 230 0.84 8.89 0.10
CA ASP A 230 1.16 7.49 0.35
C ASP A 230 2.42 7.36 1.23
N TYR A 231 2.28 6.62 2.33
CA TYR A 231 3.39 6.31 3.23
C TYR A 231 4.46 5.47 2.52
N GLN A 232 4.10 4.72 1.48
CA GLN A 232 5.07 4.05 0.63
C GLN A 232 6.08 5.03 0.01
N ILE A 233 5.65 6.24 -0.40
CA ILE A 233 6.56 7.27 -0.92
C ILE A 233 7.26 8.00 0.21
N ARG A 234 6.55 8.37 1.28
CA ARG A 234 7.09 9.24 2.34
C ARG A 234 8.12 8.55 3.25
N ILE A 235 7.95 7.25 3.51
CA ILE A 235 8.74 6.49 4.49
C ILE A 235 9.53 5.36 3.82
N HIS A 236 8.93 4.67 2.84
CA HIS A 236 9.53 3.50 2.21
C HIS A 236 10.20 3.79 0.86
N SER A 237 10.55 5.06 0.61
CA SER A 237 11.28 5.45 -0.58
C SER A 237 12.42 6.41 -0.28
N PRO A 238 13.46 6.43 -1.13
CA PRO A 238 14.53 7.43 -1.03
C PRO A 238 14.07 8.82 -1.48
N PHE A 239 12.88 8.94 -2.09
CA PHE A 239 12.33 10.16 -2.63
C PHE A 239 11.23 10.65 -1.69
N GLY A 240 11.53 11.59 -0.79
CA GLY A 240 10.53 12.09 0.18
C GLY A 240 9.22 12.65 -0.42
N ASN A 241 9.10 12.73 -1.75
CA ASN A 241 7.86 12.93 -2.49
C ASN A 241 7.96 12.40 -3.94
N MET A 242 6.82 12.25 -4.62
CA MET A 242 6.76 11.74 -5.99
C MET A 242 7.35 12.73 -7.02
N ARG A 243 7.45 14.02 -6.71
CA ARG A 243 8.11 15.01 -7.60
C ARG A 243 9.61 14.75 -7.72
N ALA A 244 10.25 14.35 -6.62
CA ALA A 244 11.67 13.97 -6.61
C ALA A 244 11.90 12.66 -7.41
N ALA A 245 11.03 11.66 -7.22
CA ALA A 245 11.07 10.41 -7.99
C ALA A 245 10.90 10.67 -9.50
N LEU A 246 9.92 11.49 -9.89
CA LEU A 246 9.69 11.86 -11.29
C LEU A 246 10.91 12.53 -11.92
N ARG A 247 11.56 13.47 -11.21
CA ARG A 247 12.80 14.11 -11.68
C ARG A 247 13.94 13.13 -11.83
N PHE A 248 14.11 12.22 -10.88
CA PHE A 248 15.16 11.20 -10.91
C PHE A 248 15.00 10.28 -12.12
N VAL A 249 13.78 9.77 -12.35
CA VAL A 249 13.49 8.86 -13.47
C VAL A 249 13.67 9.55 -14.82
N ILE A 250 13.14 10.77 -15.01
CA ILE A 250 13.29 11.48 -16.30
C ILE A 250 14.76 11.83 -16.56
N LYS A 251 15.53 12.19 -15.52
CA LYS A 251 16.97 12.45 -15.66
C LYS A 251 17.74 11.21 -16.13
N SER A 252 17.47 10.06 -15.52
CA SER A 252 18.09 8.79 -15.91
C SER A 252 17.67 8.39 -17.32
N PHE A 253 16.38 8.44 -17.63
CA PHE A 253 15.84 8.18 -18.97
C PHE A 253 16.52 9.04 -20.05
N ALA A 254 16.67 10.34 -19.80
CA ALA A 254 17.29 11.27 -20.76
C ALA A 254 18.75 10.93 -21.09
N ARG A 255 19.47 10.29 -20.16
CA ARG A 255 20.89 9.96 -20.31
C ARG A 255 21.14 8.58 -20.88
N HIS A 256 20.26 7.63 -20.60
CA HIS A 256 20.54 6.20 -20.79
C HIS A 256 19.53 5.48 -21.67
N ALA A 257 18.35 6.05 -21.94
CA ALA A 257 17.36 5.39 -22.76
C ALA A 257 17.73 5.44 -24.25
N PRO A 258 17.67 4.29 -24.98
CA PRO A 258 17.98 4.23 -26.42
C PRO A 258 17.20 5.25 -27.25
N GLU A 259 17.71 5.64 -28.41
CA GLU A 259 16.92 6.47 -29.32
C GLU A 259 15.63 5.75 -29.76
N GLY A 260 14.58 6.51 -30.06
CA GLY A 260 13.30 5.96 -30.52
C GLY A 260 12.42 5.31 -29.44
N VAL A 261 12.88 5.16 -28.19
CA VAL A 261 12.03 4.72 -27.07
C VAL A 261 11.43 5.89 -26.29
N PHE A 262 10.22 5.68 -25.76
CA PHE A 262 9.46 6.69 -25.04
C PHE A 262 9.32 6.35 -23.55
N LEU A 263 9.03 7.37 -22.74
CA LEU A 263 8.61 7.22 -21.34
C LEU A 263 7.17 7.70 -21.18
N LEU A 264 6.28 6.81 -20.79
CA LEU A 264 4.88 7.10 -20.52
C LEU A 264 4.64 7.26 -19.02
N VAL A 265 4.43 8.50 -18.59
CA VAL A 265 4.10 8.84 -17.20
C VAL A 265 2.59 8.74 -17.01
N LYS A 266 2.13 7.75 -16.23
CA LYS A 266 0.71 7.48 -16.01
C LYS A 266 0.23 8.05 -14.67
N ARG A 267 -0.83 8.85 -14.68
CA ARG A 267 -1.44 9.38 -13.44
C ARG A 267 -2.09 8.26 -12.61
N HIS A 268 -1.98 8.37 -11.29
CA HIS A 268 -2.72 7.52 -10.35
C HIS A 268 -4.25 7.73 -10.46
N PRO A 269 -5.09 6.67 -10.48
CA PRO A 269 -6.53 6.82 -10.65
C PRO A 269 -7.20 7.63 -9.52
N LEU A 270 -6.69 7.47 -8.30
CA LEU A 270 -7.15 8.19 -7.10
C LEU A 270 -6.53 9.59 -6.93
N ASP A 271 -5.72 10.06 -7.88
CA ASP A 271 -5.22 11.44 -7.83
C ASP A 271 -6.36 12.41 -8.22
N PRO A 272 -6.74 13.35 -7.33
CA PRO A 272 -7.78 14.34 -7.63
C PRO A 272 -7.28 15.47 -8.54
N GLY A 273 -5.99 15.55 -8.86
CA GLY A 273 -5.41 16.58 -9.75
C GLY A 273 -4.89 17.82 -9.03
N LEU A 274 -4.65 17.77 -7.71
CA LEU A 274 -4.11 18.89 -6.93
C LEU A 274 -2.69 19.29 -7.35
N VAL A 275 -1.93 18.34 -7.90
CA VAL A 275 -0.62 18.63 -8.49
C VAL A 275 -0.77 18.65 -10.01
N ALA A 276 -0.25 19.71 -10.62
CA ALA A 276 -0.19 19.92 -12.06
C ALA A 276 0.83 18.98 -12.75
N TRP A 277 0.65 17.66 -12.60
CA TRP A 277 1.61 16.63 -13.03
C TRP A 277 1.94 16.69 -14.51
N ARG A 278 0.96 17.04 -15.37
CA ARG A 278 1.19 17.20 -16.80
C ARG A 278 2.21 18.31 -17.07
N GLN A 279 1.98 19.49 -16.50
CA GLN A 279 2.87 20.64 -16.66
C GLN A 279 4.24 20.36 -16.03
N LEU A 280 4.27 19.72 -14.87
CA LEU A 280 5.51 19.33 -14.21
C LEU A 280 6.33 18.33 -15.05
N THR A 281 5.68 17.30 -15.58
CA THR A 281 6.33 16.29 -16.45
C THR A 281 6.92 16.96 -17.69
N ARG A 282 6.15 17.81 -18.37
CA ARG A 282 6.63 18.55 -19.55
C ARG A 282 7.82 19.46 -19.23
N ARG A 283 7.76 20.20 -18.13
CA ARG A 283 8.86 21.09 -17.71
C ARG A 283 10.14 20.31 -17.41
N ILE A 284 10.04 19.19 -16.70
CA ILE A 284 11.19 18.34 -16.39
C ILE A 284 11.76 17.71 -17.66
N ALA A 285 10.91 17.18 -18.54
CA ALA A 285 11.34 16.56 -19.79
C ALA A 285 12.02 17.57 -20.73
N ALA A 286 11.46 18.78 -20.86
CA ALA A 286 12.09 19.87 -21.61
C ALA A 286 13.44 20.29 -21.02
N HIS A 287 13.55 20.37 -19.69
CA HIS A 287 14.81 20.69 -19.01
C HIS A 287 15.92 19.67 -19.31
N TYR A 288 15.58 18.39 -19.46
CA TYR A 288 16.54 17.34 -19.82
C TYR A 288 16.60 17.02 -21.32
N GLY A 289 15.97 17.83 -22.19
CA GLY A 289 16.06 17.67 -23.64
C GLY A 289 15.31 16.47 -24.24
N VAL A 290 14.34 15.89 -23.51
CA VAL A 290 13.56 14.71 -23.95
C VAL A 290 12.05 14.99 -23.98
N GLY A 291 11.67 16.24 -24.23
CA GLY A 291 10.27 16.68 -24.21
C GLY A 291 9.37 15.98 -25.25
N ASP A 292 9.95 15.56 -26.36
CA ASP A 292 9.35 14.81 -27.46
C ASP A 292 9.23 13.30 -27.17
N ARG A 293 9.98 12.78 -26.18
CA ARG A 293 10.03 11.36 -25.82
C ARG A 293 9.34 11.02 -24.50
N VAL A 294 8.90 12.02 -23.73
CA VAL A 294 8.21 11.82 -22.45
C VAL A 294 6.74 12.26 -22.56
N LEU A 295 5.83 11.30 -22.52
CA LEU A 295 4.40 11.52 -22.63
C LEU A 295 3.72 11.39 -21.26
N TYR A 296 2.63 12.14 -21.06
CA TYR A 296 1.83 12.07 -19.84
C TYR A 296 0.42 11.59 -20.15
N LEU A 297 0.01 10.49 -19.53
CA LEU A 297 -1.29 9.85 -19.71
C LEU A 297 -2.18 10.05 -18.46
N PRO A 298 -3.20 10.92 -18.52
CA PRO A 298 -4.08 11.20 -17.38
C PRO A 298 -5.01 10.05 -17.03
N ASP A 299 -5.61 9.41 -18.02
CA ASP A 299 -6.66 8.41 -17.83
C ASP A 299 -6.61 7.33 -18.91
N TRP A 300 -6.48 6.08 -18.50
CA TRP A 300 -6.45 4.89 -19.37
C TRP A 300 -6.36 3.68 -18.46
N ASP A 301 -6.75 2.52 -18.97
CA ASP A 301 -6.56 1.26 -18.27
C ASP A 301 -5.06 0.98 -18.08
N ILE A 302 -4.66 0.78 -16.82
CA ILE A 302 -3.26 0.51 -16.47
C ILE A 302 -2.84 -0.88 -16.95
N ALA A 303 -3.75 -1.86 -16.99
CA ALA A 303 -3.41 -3.20 -17.46
C ALA A 303 -3.05 -3.19 -18.95
N GLU A 304 -3.82 -2.48 -19.78
CA GLU A 304 -3.47 -2.30 -21.20
C GLU A 304 -2.15 -1.52 -21.40
N VAL A 305 -1.91 -0.46 -20.62
CA VAL A 305 -0.66 0.31 -20.68
C VAL A 305 0.54 -0.57 -20.33
N VAL A 306 0.44 -1.36 -19.26
CA VAL A 306 1.53 -2.20 -18.80
C VAL A 306 1.80 -3.36 -19.77
N SER A 307 0.75 -4.01 -20.29
CA SER A 307 0.88 -5.15 -21.20
C SER A 307 1.54 -4.79 -22.54
N LYS A 308 1.44 -3.54 -22.99
CA LYS A 308 2.11 -3.04 -24.22
C LYS A 308 3.48 -2.39 -23.98
N SER A 309 3.87 -2.17 -22.72
CA SER A 309 5.16 -1.55 -22.39
C SER A 309 6.36 -2.51 -22.53
N LEU A 310 7.56 -1.94 -22.69
CA LEU A 310 8.85 -2.63 -22.61
C LEU A 310 9.21 -3.04 -21.19
N GLY A 311 8.72 -2.29 -20.20
CA GLY A 311 8.97 -2.50 -18.79
C GLY A 311 8.39 -1.38 -17.94
N VAL A 312 8.36 -1.59 -16.63
CA VAL A 312 7.77 -0.66 -15.66
C VAL A 312 8.82 -0.19 -14.67
N VAL A 313 8.92 1.13 -14.52
CA VAL A 313 9.71 1.79 -13.48
C VAL A 313 8.78 2.21 -12.36
N THR A 314 8.95 1.68 -11.16
CA THR A 314 8.11 2.03 -10.02
C THR A 314 8.94 2.35 -8.79
N VAL A 315 8.40 3.18 -7.89
CA VAL A 315 9.03 3.36 -6.58
C VAL A 315 8.73 2.12 -5.74
N ASN A 316 7.46 1.80 -5.52
CA ASN A 316 7.02 0.62 -4.76
C ASN A 316 5.52 0.32 -4.95
N SER A 317 4.93 0.78 -6.06
CA SER A 317 3.51 0.60 -6.34
C SER A 317 3.14 -0.87 -6.59
N THR A 318 1.90 -1.25 -6.28
CA THR A 318 1.31 -2.53 -6.73
C THR A 318 1.14 -2.62 -8.25
N VAL A 319 1.32 -1.51 -9.00
CA VAL A 319 1.47 -1.60 -10.47
C VAL A 319 2.70 -2.44 -10.85
N GLY A 320 3.72 -2.50 -9.99
CA GLY A 320 4.84 -3.43 -10.18
C GLY A 320 4.40 -4.90 -10.18
N THR A 321 3.52 -5.31 -9.25
CA THR A 321 3.00 -6.69 -9.24
C THR A 321 2.06 -6.95 -10.41
N LEU A 322 1.27 -5.95 -10.85
CA LEU A 322 0.49 -6.04 -12.10
C LEU A 322 1.40 -6.29 -13.31
N ALA A 323 2.53 -5.60 -13.40
CA ALA A 323 3.49 -5.78 -14.49
C ALA A 323 4.14 -7.16 -14.47
N LEU A 324 4.52 -7.65 -13.29
CA LEU A 324 5.04 -9.01 -13.12
C LEU A 324 4.01 -10.09 -13.51
N ASN A 325 2.72 -9.88 -13.20
CA ASN A 325 1.64 -10.76 -13.65
C ASN A 325 1.51 -10.81 -15.19
N SER A 326 1.86 -9.73 -15.88
CA SER A 326 1.94 -9.68 -17.35
C SER A 326 3.31 -10.10 -17.91
N GLY A 327 4.19 -10.66 -17.08
CA GLY A 327 5.54 -11.08 -17.46
C GLY A 327 6.44 -9.93 -17.89
N LYS A 328 6.16 -8.69 -17.46
CA LYS A 328 6.94 -7.51 -17.86
C LYS A 328 8.13 -7.28 -16.92
N PRO A 329 9.27 -6.82 -17.45
CA PRO A 329 10.39 -6.34 -16.65
C PRO A 329 9.96 -5.20 -15.71
N VAL A 330 10.41 -5.25 -14.46
CA VAL A 330 10.13 -4.20 -13.46
C VAL A 330 11.41 -3.80 -12.77
N VAL A 331 11.62 -2.49 -12.59
CA VAL A 331 12.63 -1.94 -11.69
C VAL A 331 11.96 -1.19 -10.54
N VAL A 332 12.44 -1.45 -9.32
CA VAL A 332 11.87 -0.94 -8.07
C VAL A 332 12.86 -0.02 -7.38
N LEU A 333 12.54 1.27 -7.31
CA LEU A 333 13.45 2.30 -6.77
C LEU A 333 13.40 2.42 -5.24
N GLY A 334 12.27 2.06 -4.63
CA GLY A 334 12.05 2.09 -3.18
C GLY A 334 12.17 0.71 -2.54
N HIS A 335 11.55 0.57 -1.36
CA HIS A 335 11.35 -0.71 -0.69
C HIS A 335 10.00 -1.30 -1.08
N ALA A 336 10.00 -2.55 -1.53
CA ALA A 336 8.78 -3.30 -1.84
C ALA A 336 8.98 -4.79 -1.52
N VAL A 337 7.91 -5.46 -1.10
CA VAL A 337 7.93 -6.90 -0.76
C VAL A 337 8.31 -7.80 -1.94
N TYR A 338 8.04 -7.34 -3.16
CA TYR A 338 8.35 -8.07 -4.38
C TYR A 338 9.72 -7.73 -4.96
N LYS A 339 10.57 -6.97 -4.25
CA LYS A 339 11.94 -6.62 -4.68
C LYS A 339 12.92 -7.80 -4.50
N VAL A 340 12.48 -9.00 -4.83
CA VAL A 340 13.24 -10.24 -4.72
C VAL A 340 14.18 -10.34 -5.94
N PRO A 341 15.48 -10.66 -5.75
CA PRO A 341 16.39 -10.91 -6.86
C PRO A 341 15.86 -11.98 -7.81
N GLY A 342 15.86 -11.72 -9.12
CA GLY A 342 15.27 -12.61 -10.13
C GLY A 342 13.78 -12.34 -10.40
N VAL A 343 13.02 -11.83 -9.43
CA VAL A 343 11.63 -11.36 -9.67
C VAL A 343 11.64 -9.98 -10.32
N VAL A 344 12.50 -9.08 -9.86
CA VAL A 344 12.66 -7.74 -10.44
C VAL A 344 14.09 -7.51 -10.92
N HIS A 345 14.26 -6.52 -11.79
CA HIS A 345 15.56 -6.05 -12.22
C HIS A 345 16.35 -5.49 -11.02
N GLN A 346 17.57 -5.99 -10.83
CA GLN A 346 18.41 -5.67 -9.66
C GLN A 346 19.53 -4.68 -9.96
N SER A 347 19.87 -4.44 -11.22
CA SER A 347 20.89 -3.47 -11.60
C SER A 347 20.34 -2.04 -11.46
N SER A 348 21.13 -1.07 -11.93
CA SER A 348 20.74 0.33 -11.85
C SER A 348 19.51 0.63 -12.73
N LEU A 349 18.82 1.74 -12.43
CA LEU A 349 17.80 2.26 -13.34
C LEU A 349 18.39 2.59 -14.72
N ASP A 350 19.65 3.01 -14.76
CA ASP A 350 20.35 3.40 -15.98
C ASP A 350 20.50 2.20 -16.94
N ASP A 351 20.88 1.02 -16.41
CA ASP A 351 21.01 -0.21 -17.20
C ASP A 351 19.65 -0.75 -17.66
N PHE A 352 18.60 -0.54 -16.86
CA PHE A 352 17.25 -1.03 -17.14
C PHE A 352 16.69 -0.51 -18.47
N TRP A 353 17.04 0.71 -18.87
CA TRP A 353 16.51 1.29 -20.11
C TRP A 353 17.04 0.60 -21.37
N ALA A 354 18.30 0.18 -21.34
CA ALA A 354 18.97 -0.45 -22.48
C ALA A 354 18.78 -1.98 -22.47
N ALA A 355 18.75 -2.59 -21.28
CA ALA A 355 18.70 -4.05 -21.13
C ALA A 355 17.71 -4.46 -20.02
N PRO A 356 16.39 -4.25 -20.22
CA PRO A 356 15.40 -4.67 -19.24
C PRO A 356 15.40 -6.20 -19.13
N ARG A 357 15.63 -6.72 -17.91
CA ARG A 357 15.70 -8.16 -17.64
C ARG A 357 14.30 -8.71 -17.34
N GLN A 358 13.94 -9.78 -18.04
CA GLN A 358 12.68 -10.49 -17.81
C GLN A 358 12.64 -11.11 -16.40
N PRO A 359 11.47 -11.10 -15.74
CA PRO A 359 11.30 -11.77 -14.46
C PRO A 359 11.44 -13.29 -14.62
N ASP A 360 12.05 -13.96 -13.65
CA ASP A 360 11.96 -15.41 -13.51
C ASP A 360 10.53 -15.77 -13.11
N LEU A 361 9.74 -16.25 -14.08
CA LEU A 361 8.33 -16.56 -13.87
C LEU A 361 8.11 -17.74 -12.92
N LYS A 362 9.06 -18.68 -12.81
CA LYS A 362 8.98 -19.79 -11.86
C LYS A 362 9.16 -19.26 -10.43
N LEU A 363 10.17 -18.43 -10.22
CA LEU A 363 10.40 -17.76 -8.94
C LEU A 363 9.23 -16.83 -8.60
N TYR A 364 8.70 -16.09 -9.57
CA TYR A 364 7.56 -15.22 -9.34
C TYR A 364 6.29 -15.99 -8.96
N ALA A 365 6.03 -17.14 -9.59
CA ALA A 365 4.93 -18.03 -9.20
C ALA A 365 5.09 -18.56 -7.77
N ALA A 366 6.31 -18.96 -7.38
CA ALA A 366 6.62 -19.37 -6.01
C ALA A 366 6.39 -18.22 -5.01
N PHE A 367 6.90 -17.02 -5.33
CA PHE A 367 6.67 -15.80 -4.55
C PHE A 367 5.17 -15.51 -4.35
N ARG A 368 4.37 -15.59 -5.42
CA ARG A 368 2.91 -15.38 -5.36
C ARG A 368 2.22 -16.40 -4.45
N ARG A 369 2.56 -17.68 -4.56
CA ARG A 369 1.99 -18.76 -3.72
C ARG A 369 2.24 -18.49 -2.24
N VAL A 370 3.47 -18.10 -1.88
CA VAL A 370 3.82 -17.73 -0.51
C VAL A 370 3.09 -16.47 -0.05
N LEU A 371 2.98 -15.43 -0.90
CA LEU A 371 2.21 -14.25 -0.55
C LEU A 371 0.73 -14.57 -0.28
N VAL A 372 0.11 -15.39 -1.11
CA VAL A 372 -1.30 -15.78 -0.95
C VAL A 372 -1.53 -16.47 0.39
N ASP A 373 -0.66 -17.42 0.72
CA ASP A 373 -0.76 -18.17 1.99
C ASP A 373 -0.50 -17.28 3.22
N ARG A 374 0.59 -16.49 3.17
CA ARG A 374 1.11 -15.79 4.36
C ARG A 374 0.53 -14.42 4.61
N CYS A 375 0.09 -13.73 3.57
CA CYS A 375 -0.17 -12.29 3.64
C CYS A 375 -1.52 -11.88 3.08
N LEU A 376 -2.21 -12.72 2.30
CA LEU A 376 -3.39 -12.28 1.55
C LEU A 376 -4.64 -13.01 2.00
N ILE A 377 -5.66 -12.24 2.35
CA ILE A 377 -7.02 -12.73 2.56
C ILE A 377 -7.84 -12.38 1.33
N ARG A 378 -8.54 -13.37 0.76
CA ARG A 378 -9.42 -13.14 -0.38
C ARG A 378 -10.65 -12.37 0.08
N GLY A 379 -11.05 -11.36 -0.67
CA GLY A 379 -12.13 -10.47 -0.27
C GLY A 379 -11.99 -9.07 -0.86
N GLY A 380 -12.99 -8.23 -0.65
CA GLY A 380 -13.01 -6.87 -1.17
C GLY A 380 -13.79 -5.90 -0.29
N LEU A 381 -13.31 -4.66 -0.18
CA LEU A 381 -13.96 -3.63 0.63
C LEU A 381 -15.14 -2.91 -0.08
N LEU A 382 -15.40 -3.27 -1.35
CA LEU A 382 -16.20 -2.46 -2.28
C LEU A 382 -17.51 -3.11 -2.73
N SER A 383 -17.89 -4.23 -2.11
CA SER A 383 -19.17 -4.93 -2.28
C SER A 383 -19.51 -5.69 -1.00
N ASP A 384 -20.79 -5.98 -0.78
CA ASP A 384 -21.22 -6.71 0.42
C ASP A 384 -20.75 -8.17 0.37
N GLU A 385 -20.79 -8.81 -0.80
CA GLU A 385 -20.20 -10.14 -1.04
C GLU A 385 -18.70 -10.15 -0.75
N GLY A 386 -17.97 -9.15 -1.27
CA GLY A 386 -16.53 -9.01 -1.01
C GLY A 386 -16.22 -8.82 0.47
N LEU A 387 -17.04 -8.07 1.20
CA LEU A 387 -16.88 -7.85 2.64
C LEU A 387 -17.14 -9.13 3.45
N ALA A 388 -18.21 -9.87 3.13
CA ALA A 388 -18.52 -11.13 3.80
C ALA A 388 -17.39 -12.16 3.64
N LEU A 389 -16.89 -12.32 2.42
CA LEU A 389 -15.77 -13.21 2.12
C LEU A 389 -14.49 -12.77 2.85
N LEU A 390 -14.23 -11.45 2.88
CA LEU A 390 -13.08 -10.87 3.55
C LEU A 390 -13.11 -11.11 5.06
N VAL A 391 -14.29 -11.00 5.69
CA VAL A 391 -14.47 -11.26 7.12
C VAL A 391 -14.23 -12.74 7.43
N ALA A 392 -14.86 -13.64 6.67
CA ALA A 392 -14.71 -15.08 6.88
C ALA A 392 -13.23 -15.52 6.82
N ASN A 393 -12.52 -15.11 5.77
CA ASN A 393 -11.10 -15.45 5.59
C ASN A 393 -10.18 -14.78 6.63
N ALA A 394 -10.53 -13.57 7.10
CA ALA A 394 -9.75 -12.88 8.13
C ALA A 394 -9.88 -13.56 9.49
N VAL A 395 -11.09 -13.96 9.87
CA VAL A 395 -11.34 -14.66 11.14
C VAL A 395 -10.52 -15.95 11.21
N GLU A 396 -10.59 -16.78 10.17
CA GLU A 396 -9.80 -18.02 10.10
C GLU A 396 -8.30 -17.76 10.28
N ARG A 397 -7.79 -16.68 9.70
CA ARG A 397 -6.37 -16.32 9.83
C ARG A 397 -5.99 -15.85 11.22
N LEU A 398 -6.81 -14.97 11.81
CA LEU A 398 -6.56 -14.38 13.12
C LEU A 398 -6.63 -15.41 14.26
N GLU A 399 -7.40 -16.47 14.05
CA GLU A 399 -7.53 -17.56 15.02
C GLU A 399 -6.32 -18.49 15.04
N LYS A 400 -5.58 -18.64 13.93
CA LYS A 400 -4.41 -19.53 13.86
C LYS A 400 -3.42 -19.28 15.00
N ASP A 401 -2.90 -20.39 15.53
CA ASP A 401 -1.92 -20.38 16.61
C ASP A 401 -0.60 -19.75 16.12
N PRO A 402 0.12 -18.98 16.95
CA PRO A 402 1.45 -18.46 16.62
C PRO A 402 2.43 -19.51 16.09
N SER A 403 2.30 -20.77 16.52
CA SER A 403 3.14 -21.91 16.10
C SER A 403 2.79 -22.44 14.70
N GLU A 404 1.57 -22.20 14.21
CA GLU A 404 1.13 -22.57 12.86
C GLU A 404 1.55 -21.54 11.81
N VAL A 405 1.86 -20.31 12.24
CA VAL A 405 2.52 -19.31 11.38
C VAL A 405 4.02 -19.58 11.38
N LEU A 406 4.43 -20.56 10.55
CA LEU A 406 5.82 -20.98 10.31
C LEU A 406 6.82 -19.81 10.42
N ALA A 407 7.82 -19.98 11.30
CA ALA A 407 8.80 -18.97 11.65
C ALA A 407 9.53 -18.38 10.43
N LEU A 408 9.47 -17.06 10.27
CA LEU A 408 10.32 -16.35 9.32
C LEU A 408 11.79 -16.50 9.73
N PRO A 409 12.73 -16.58 8.77
CA PRO A 409 14.15 -16.55 9.10
C PRO A 409 14.44 -15.26 9.87
N ARG A 410 14.96 -15.39 11.09
CA ARG A 410 15.36 -14.23 11.91
C ARG A 410 16.39 -13.43 11.12
N SER A 411 16.04 -12.21 10.70
CA SER A 411 16.99 -11.30 10.09
C SER A 411 18.17 -11.09 11.05
N PRO A 412 19.45 -11.22 10.62
CA PRO A 412 20.57 -10.87 11.47
C PRO A 412 20.39 -9.41 11.88
N ARG A 413 20.39 -9.15 13.20
CA ARG A 413 20.26 -7.79 13.76
C ARG A 413 21.17 -6.86 12.98
N ARG A 414 20.59 -5.94 12.18
CA ARG A 414 21.33 -4.86 11.54
C ARG A 414 22.02 -4.09 12.67
N ARG A 415 23.34 -4.32 12.86
CA ARG A 415 24.17 -3.40 13.64
C ARG A 415 23.96 -2.03 12.98
N GLN A 416 23.28 -1.12 13.66
CA GLN A 416 23.30 0.29 13.28
C GLN A 416 24.77 0.66 13.18
N ARG A 417 25.28 0.88 11.97
CA ARG A 417 26.57 1.52 11.79
C ARG A 417 26.39 2.91 12.39
N ALA A 418 26.97 3.11 13.57
CA ALA A 418 27.15 4.45 14.11
C ALA A 418 27.76 5.31 13.00
N MET A 419 27.04 6.33 12.58
CA MET A 419 27.60 7.37 11.73
C MET A 419 28.79 7.95 12.49
N LYS A 420 30.01 7.60 12.07
CA LYS A 420 31.20 8.33 12.48
C LYS A 420 31.05 9.74 11.93
N ILE A 421 30.73 10.68 12.82
CA ILE A 421 30.88 12.10 12.57
C ILE A 421 32.37 12.31 12.36
N VAL A 422 32.77 12.50 11.10
CA VAL A 422 34.10 13.04 10.78
C VAL A 422 34.05 14.51 11.20
N ARG A 423 34.61 14.81 12.37
CA ARG A 423 35.02 16.18 12.69
C ARG A 423 36.25 16.45 11.84
N GLY A 424 36.12 17.38 10.89
CA GLY A 424 37.29 17.94 10.22
C GLY A 424 38.03 18.83 11.21
N ASP A 425 39.31 18.56 11.39
CA ASP A 425 40.23 19.46 12.09
C ASP A 425 40.47 20.69 11.21
N ALA A 426 40.27 21.86 11.82
CA ALA A 426 40.75 23.13 11.31
C ALA A 426 42.04 23.47 12.06
N ALA A 427 43.18 23.31 11.37
CA ALA A 427 44.42 24.06 11.53
C ALA A 427 45.30 23.78 10.31
#